data_AF-A0A8J1MG54-F1
#
_entry.id   AF-A0A8J1MG54-F1
#
_cell.length_a   1.000
_cell.length_b   1.000
_cell.length_c   1.000
_cell.angle_alpha   90.00
_cell.angle_beta   90.00
_cell.angle_gamma   90.00
#
_symmetry.space_group_name_H-M   'P 1'
#
loop_
_entity.id
_entity.type
_entity.pdbx_description
1 polymer ?
#
loop_
_entity_poly.entity_id
_entity_poly.type
_entity_poly.pdbx_seq_one_letter_code
_entity_poly.pdbx_strand_id
1 'polypeptide(L)'
;MEWLFCDAHVLKDFKYAKISEFAIDTKLALHLITHLSKTVSLWDSSRLQRNKLLLLYQAATWIEQQRALLGHFMMLELLISGNLKTNLFNNIFLQIFFYEDRNFQGRCYECSSECSDLSSYFNRCNSIRVENGNWILYEQPSYRGHQYYLWKGEYPDFQRWMGFNDYIKSCRFIPNHHGQYKMRIYERGDFQGKMMEFSDDCPNTYDRFSFRDIHSCNVSDGHWMFYEEPNYRGRQYYLRPGEYRRFSDWGASTARIGSFRRVHHMF
;
A
#
# COMPACT_ATOMS: atom_id res chain seq x y z
N MET A 1 34.61 12.05 -46.93
CA MET A 1 33.99 10.72 -46.72
C MET A 1 33.35 10.75 -45.35
N GLU A 2 32.24 11.47 -45.18
CA GLU A 2 30.86 11.00 -45.46
C GLU A 2 30.58 9.76 -44.60
N TRP A 3 29.73 9.83 -43.57
CA TRP A 3 28.27 9.99 -43.61
C TRP A 3 27.80 10.92 -42.47
N LEU A 4 27.26 12.11 -42.73
CA LEU A 4 25.86 12.48 -43.01
C LEU A 4 24.91 12.43 -41.79
N PHE A 5 24.48 13.63 -41.42
CA PHE A 5 23.18 14.02 -40.89
C PHE A 5 22.10 12.92 -40.98
N CYS A 6 21.55 12.52 -39.83
CA CYS A 6 20.18 12.02 -39.78
C CYS A 6 19.27 13.20 -39.46
N ASP A 7 18.43 13.52 -40.44
CA ASP A 7 17.57 14.67 -40.57
C ASP A 7 16.55 14.87 -39.45
N ALA A 8 16.25 16.15 -39.19
CA ALA A 8 15.07 16.64 -38.47
C ALA A 8 13.72 16.32 -39.17
N HIS A 9 13.70 15.39 -40.13
CA HIS A 9 12.49 14.84 -40.77
C HIS A 9 11.93 13.60 -40.06
N VAL A 10 12.70 12.89 -39.23
CA VAL A 10 12.20 11.74 -38.44
C VAL A 10 11.18 12.17 -37.37
N LEU A 11 11.17 13.45 -37.00
CA LEU A 11 10.21 14.04 -36.06
C LEU A 11 8.87 14.44 -36.69
N LYS A 12 8.70 14.37 -38.01
CA LYS A 12 7.44 14.76 -38.69
C LYS A 12 6.51 13.59 -39.01
N ASP A 13 7.01 12.35 -39.02
CA ASP A 13 6.19 11.17 -39.33
C ASP A 13 5.50 10.54 -38.10
N PHE A 14 5.68 11.11 -36.91
CA PHE A 14 4.89 10.75 -35.71
C PHE A 14 3.48 11.39 -35.68
N LYS A 15 3.02 11.96 -36.81
CA LYS A 15 1.60 12.26 -37.02
C LYS A 15 1.00 11.13 -37.85
N TYR A 16 0.11 10.36 -37.24
CA TYR A 16 -0.75 9.32 -37.85
C TYR A 16 -0.22 7.88 -37.95
N ALA A 17 0.58 7.41 -36.99
CA ALA A 17 0.74 5.96 -36.78
C ALA A 17 -0.42 5.42 -35.91
N LYS A 18 -1.09 4.38 -36.41
CA LYS A 18 -2.30 3.78 -35.84
C LYS A 18 -2.10 3.32 -34.38
N ILE A 19 -3.06 3.69 -33.54
CA ILE A 19 -3.15 3.43 -32.09
C ILE A 19 -3.18 1.93 -31.71
N SER A 20 -3.17 1.00 -32.68
CA SER A 20 -3.22 -0.45 -32.43
C SER A 20 -1.87 -1.12 -32.16
N GLU A 21 -0.73 -0.47 -32.38
CA GLU A 21 0.61 -1.07 -32.17
C GLU A 21 1.27 -0.71 -30.82
N PHE A 22 0.75 0.28 -30.09
CA PHE A 22 1.38 0.76 -28.85
C PHE A 22 1.18 -0.14 -27.61
N ALA A 23 0.28 -1.12 -27.67
CA ALA A 23 0.09 -2.08 -26.58
C ALA A 23 1.29 -3.01 -26.36
N ILE A 24 2.19 -3.13 -27.36
CA ILE A 24 3.32 -4.07 -27.32
C ILE A 24 4.51 -3.49 -26.54
N ASP A 25 4.59 -2.18 -26.29
CA ASP A 25 5.86 -1.56 -25.90
C ASP A 25 5.95 -0.99 -24.48
N THR A 26 5.02 -1.33 -23.59
CA THR A 26 5.16 -0.99 -22.16
C THR A 26 6.28 -1.81 -21.50
N LYS A 27 6.52 -3.04 -21.96
CA LYS A 27 7.66 -3.86 -21.52
C LYS A 27 8.99 -3.29 -22.00
N LEU A 28 9.10 -2.82 -23.24
CA LEU A 28 10.36 -2.26 -23.73
C LEU A 28 10.57 -0.84 -23.18
N ALA A 29 9.52 -0.04 -22.95
CA ALA A 29 9.67 1.22 -22.22
C ALA A 29 10.23 1.00 -20.80
N LEU A 30 9.70 0.03 -20.05
CA LEU A 30 10.23 -0.32 -18.74
C LEU A 30 11.65 -0.92 -18.82
N HIS A 31 11.93 -1.74 -19.84
CA HIS A 31 13.25 -2.31 -20.08
C HIS A 31 14.28 -1.25 -20.44
N LEU A 32 13.90 -0.26 -21.26
CA LEU A 32 14.72 0.90 -21.63
C LEU A 32 15.00 1.79 -20.42
N ILE A 33 14.00 2.07 -19.58
CA ILE A 33 14.19 2.82 -18.33
C ILE A 33 15.15 2.08 -17.38
N THR A 34 14.98 0.76 -17.24
CA THR A 34 15.85 -0.08 -16.39
C THR A 34 17.26 -0.17 -16.96
N HIS A 35 17.40 -0.25 -18.29
CA HIS A 35 18.68 -0.29 -18.97
C HIS A 35 19.42 1.05 -18.90
N LEU A 36 18.69 2.17 -19.04
CA LEU A 36 19.23 3.52 -18.89
C LEU A 36 19.66 3.81 -17.45
N SER A 37 18.93 3.30 -16.46
CA SER A 37 19.32 3.36 -15.04
C SER A 37 20.61 2.56 -14.76
N LYS A 38 20.76 1.38 -15.37
CA LYS A 38 21.98 0.57 -15.24
C LYS A 38 23.19 1.19 -15.94
N THR A 39 23.03 1.77 -17.13
CA THR A 39 24.16 2.43 -17.83
C THR A 39 24.64 3.68 -17.11
N VAL A 40 23.76 4.39 -16.40
CA VAL A 40 24.13 5.48 -15.49
C VAL A 40 24.96 4.99 -14.29
N SER A 41 24.69 3.78 -13.80
CA SER A 41 25.40 3.20 -12.64
C SER A 41 26.81 2.65 -12.93
N LEU A 42 27.17 2.47 -14.21
CA LEU A 42 28.45 1.89 -14.65
C LEU A 42 29.51 2.94 -15.06
N TRP A 43 29.24 4.23 -14.85
CA TRP A 43 30.17 5.30 -15.24
C TRP A 43 31.26 5.54 -14.18
N ASP A 44 32.50 5.28 -14.56
CA ASP A 44 33.69 5.44 -13.71
C ASP A 44 33.99 6.91 -13.37
N SER A 45 34.38 7.14 -12.10
CA SER A 45 34.38 8.41 -11.37
C SER A 45 35.69 9.20 -11.48
N SER A 46 36.45 9.04 -12.56
CA SER A 46 37.82 9.55 -12.66
C SER A 46 38.00 10.68 -13.69
N ARG A 47 37.19 11.75 -13.59
CA ARG A 47 37.54 13.16 -13.92
C ARG A 47 36.30 14.06 -13.83
N LEU A 48 36.44 15.17 -13.10
CA LEU A 48 35.41 16.20 -12.81
C LEU A 48 34.48 16.52 -14.00
N GLN A 49 33.23 16.88 -13.70
CA GLN A 49 32.72 18.26 -13.81
C GLN A 49 31.24 18.36 -13.41
N ARG A 50 30.89 19.41 -12.64
CA ARG A 50 29.56 19.74 -12.08
C ARG A 50 28.38 19.64 -13.08
N ASN A 51 28.66 19.72 -14.38
CA ASN A 51 27.67 19.59 -15.45
C ASN A 51 27.06 18.17 -15.58
N LYS A 52 27.79 17.12 -15.18
CA LYS A 52 27.25 15.73 -15.20
C LYS A 52 26.20 15.50 -14.12
N LEU A 53 26.36 16.10 -12.95
CA LEU A 53 25.38 16.05 -11.84
C LEU A 53 24.09 16.80 -12.20
N LEU A 54 24.21 17.93 -12.89
CA LEU A 54 23.05 18.67 -13.39
C LEU A 54 22.30 17.87 -14.46
N LEU A 55 23.01 17.21 -15.37
CA LEU A 55 22.41 16.32 -16.38
C LEU A 55 21.74 15.09 -15.77
N LEU A 56 22.33 14.49 -14.73
CA LEU A 56 21.73 13.38 -13.99
C LEU A 56 20.49 13.82 -13.22
N TYR A 57 20.52 14.99 -12.58
CA TYR A 57 19.37 15.55 -11.90
C TYR A 57 18.26 15.89 -12.89
N GLN A 58 18.59 16.54 -14.00
CA GLN A 58 17.65 16.84 -15.08
C GLN A 58 17.05 15.56 -15.68
N ALA A 59 17.87 14.53 -15.93
CA ALA A 59 17.40 13.23 -16.40
C ALA A 59 16.51 12.53 -15.38
N ALA A 60 16.85 12.58 -14.09
CA ALA A 60 16.01 12.02 -13.01
C ALA A 60 14.67 12.76 -12.90
N THR A 61 14.67 14.10 -12.92
CA THR A 61 13.44 14.91 -12.91
C THR A 61 12.62 14.72 -14.18
N TRP A 62 13.26 14.51 -15.33
CA TRP A 62 12.60 14.22 -16.60
C TRP A 62 11.98 12.82 -16.58
N ILE A 63 12.68 11.82 -16.03
CA ILE A 63 12.15 10.46 -15.82
C ILE A 63 10.96 10.50 -14.83
N GLU A 64 11.04 11.26 -13.74
CA GLU A 64 9.92 11.42 -12.81
C GLU A 64 8.73 12.16 -13.44
N GLN A 65 8.97 13.22 -14.21
CA GLN A 65 7.92 13.88 -14.99
C GLN A 65 7.31 12.94 -16.02
N GLN A 66 8.11 12.14 -16.72
CA GLN A 66 7.61 11.13 -17.66
C GLN A 66 6.86 10.02 -16.92
N ARG A 67 7.26 9.62 -15.70
CA ARG A 67 6.52 8.66 -14.87
C ARG A 67 5.16 9.22 -14.45
N ALA A 68 5.10 10.50 -14.07
CA ALA A 68 3.86 11.20 -13.73
C ALA A 68 2.94 11.39 -14.96
N LEU A 69 3.52 11.70 -16.13
CA LEU A 69 2.81 11.84 -17.40
C LEU A 69 2.36 10.50 -17.97
N LEU A 70 3.15 9.43 -17.86
CA LEU A 70 2.78 8.06 -18.20
C LEU A 70 1.67 7.55 -17.27
N GLY A 71 1.72 7.90 -15.98
CA GLY A 71 0.62 7.65 -15.05
C GLY A 71 -0.67 8.35 -15.47
N HIS A 72 -0.60 9.63 -15.84
CA HIS A 72 -1.74 10.40 -16.38
C HIS A 72 -2.23 9.89 -17.74
N PHE A 73 -1.32 9.46 -18.62
CA PHE A 73 -1.64 8.96 -19.96
C PHE A 73 -2.31 7.58 -19.88
N MET A 74 -1.77 6.68 -19.04
CA MET A 74 -2.44 5.43 -18.69
C MET A 74 -3.82 5.70 -18.06
N MET A 75 -3.95 6.71 -17.19
CA MET A 75 -5.23 7.10 -16.60
C MET A 75 -6.24 7.53 -17.67
N LEU A 76 -5.83 8.33 -18.66
CA LEU A 76 -6.69 8.77 -19.77
C LEU A 76 -7.10 7.60 -20.68
N GLU A 77 -6.17 6.74 -21.11
CA GLU A 77 -6.48 5.58 -21.96
C GLU A 77 -7.39 4.56 -21.25
N LEU A 78 -7.21 4.38 -19.95
CA LEU A 78 -8.00 3.45 -19.15
C LEU A 78 -9.41 4.00 -18.83
N LEU A 79 -9.58 5.32 -18.69
CA LEU A 79 -10.90 5.97 -18.61
C LEU A 79 -11.65 5.90 -19.96
N ILE A 80 -10.93 6.00 -21.08
CA ILE A 80 -11.49 5.95 -22.44
C ILE A 80 -11.88 4.51 -22.85
N SER A 81 -11.17 3.49 -22.37
CA SER A 81 -11.38 2.09 -22.79
C SER A 81 -12.51 1.34 -22.07
N GLY A 82 -13.21 1.96 -21.10
CA GLY A 82 -14.41 1.41 -20.46
C GLY A 82 -14.23 0.08 -19.70
N ASN A 83 -13.02 -0.46 -19.62
CA ASN A 83 -12.72 -1.77 -19.03
C ASN A 83 -12.23 -1.62 -17.58
N LEU A 84 -13.17 -1.36 -16.67
CA LEU A 84 -12.90 -1.31 -15.24
C LEU A 84 -12.67 -2.72 -14.67
N LYS A 85 -11.41 -3.18 -14.64
CA LYS A 85 -10.94 -4.01 -13.50
C LYS A 85 -10.39 -3.06 -12.44
N THR A 86 -11.28 -2.51 -11.62
CA THR A 86 -11.02 -1.61 -10.48
C THR A 86 -9.82 -2.03 -9.61
N ASN A 87 -9.50 -3.32 -9.55
CA ASN A 87 -8.37 -3.86 -8.78
C ASN A 87 -6.97 -3.56 -9.39
N LEU A 88 -6.86 -3.35 -10.70
CA LEU A 88 -5.60 -2.98 -11.36
C LEU A 88 -5.30 -1.48 -11.25
N PHE A 89 -6.33 -0.63 -11.27
CA PHE A 89 -6.20 0.82 -11.10
C PHE A 89 -5.65 1.22 -9.72
N ASN A 90 -6.10 0.55 -8.66
CA ASN A 90 -5.69 0.86 -7.29
C ASN A 90 -4.24 0.45 -6.97
N ASN A 91 -3.65 -0.46 -7.76
CA ASN A 91 -2.24 -0.85 -7.60
C ASN A 91 -1.24 0.22 -8.08
N ILE A 92 -1.67 1.18 -8.91
CA ILE A 92 -0.75 2.11 -9.60
C ILE A 92 -0.35 3.30 -8.72
N PHE A 93 -1.03 3.54 -7.59
CA PHE A 93 -0.81 4.72 -6.76
C PHE A 93 -0.49 4.42 -5.29
N LEU A 94 -0.17 3.18 -4.90
CA LEU A 94 0.20 2.88 -3.50
C LEU A 94 1.45 3.66 -3.09
N GLN A 95 1.38 4.40 -1.98
CA GLN A 95 2.53 5.20 -1.54
C GLN A 95 2.48 5.49 -0.04
N ILE A 96 3.51 5.04 0.68
CA ILE A 96 3.73 5.27 2.11
C ILE A 96 5.21 5.59 2.36
N PHE A 97 5.46 6.54 3.25
CA PHE A 97 6.79 6.98 3.67
C PHE A 97 7.00 6.67 5.15
N PHE A 98 8.10 6.01 5.47
CA PHE A 98 8.53 5.73 6.84
C PHE A 98 9.72 6.62 7.19
N TYR A 99 9.70 7.22 8.36
CA TYR A 99 10.76 8.12 8.85
C TYR A 99 11.35 7.58 10.16
N GLU A 100 12.68 7.60 10.27
CA GLU A 100 13.39 7.12 11.48
C GLU A 100 13.13 8.01 12.71
N ASP A 101 12.83 9.30 12.52
CA ASP A 101 12.57 10.26 13.59
C ASP A 101 11.12 10.78 13.55
N ARG A 102 10.72 11.53 14.59
CA ARG A 102 9.39 12.13 14.70
C ARG A 102 9.24 13.31 13.73
N ASN A 103 8.00 13.71 13.45
CA ASN A 103 7.65 14.87 12.62
C ASN A 103 8.30 14.83 11.22
N PHE A 104 8.36 13.63 10.62
CA PHE A 104 8.83 13.39 9.25
C PHE A 104 10.31 13.79 9.04
N GLN A 105 11.13 13.59 10.07
CA GLN A 105 12.56 13.92 10.07
C GLN A 105 13.44 12.66 9.95
N GLY A 106 14.73 12.89 9.76
CA GLY A 106 15.73 11.83 9.65
C GLY A 106 15.68 11.11 8.31
N ARG A 107 16.19 9.88 8.29
CA ARG A 107 16.16 9.05 7.08
C ARG A 107 14.73 8.66 6.74
N CYS A 108 14.39 8.73 5.46
CA CYS A 108 13.10 8.29 4.95
C CYS A 108 13.26 7.07 4.03
N TYR A 109 12.23 6.23 4.01
CA TYR A 109 12.07 5.16 3.05
C TYR A 109 10.67 5.21 2.45
N GLU A 110 10.59 5.28 1.13
CA GLU A 110 9.36 5.19 0.38
C GLU A 110 9.06 3.74 0.03
N CYS A 111 7.81 3.32 0.26
CA CYS A 111 7.32 2.00 -0.10
C CYS A 111 6.04 2.13 -0.93
N SER A 112 5.97 1.36 -2.01
CA SER A 112 4.82 1.33 -2.93
C SER A 112 4.27 -0.08 -3.16
N SER A 113 4.67 -1.05 -2.33
CA SER A 113 4.25 -2.45 -2.42
C SER A 113 4.20 -3.09 -1.04
N GLU A 114 3.66 -4.31 -0.95
CA GLU A 114 3.84 -5.12 0.26
C GLU A 114 5.34 -5.43 0.47
N CYS A 115 5.76 -5.50 1.73
CA CYS A 115 7.12 -5.85 2.11
C CYS A 115 7.10 -6.73 3.36
N SER A 116 7.66 -7.93 3.26
CA SER A 116 7.72 -8.89 4.37
C SER A 116 8.85 -8.61 5.36
N ASP A 117 9.84 -7.80 5.00
CA ASP A 117 10.92 -7.41 5.91
C ASP A 117 11.49 -6.04 5.52
N LEU A 118 11.24 -5.04 6.37
CA LEU A 118 11.69 -3.66 6.21
C LEU A 118 13.03 -3.39 6.92
N SER A 119 13.60 -4.39 7.60
CA SER A 119 14.79 -4.22 8.45
C SER A 119 16.02 -3.72 7.70
N SER A 120 16.12 -3.99 6.40
CA SER A 120 17.22 -3.53 5.54
C SER A 120 17.12 -2.04 5.17
N TYR A 121 15.93 -1.43 5.27
CA TYR A 121 15.71 -0.04 4.88
C TYR A 121 15.83 0.91 6.07
N PHE A 122 15.34 0.52 7.24
CA PHE A 122 15.41 1.33 8.46
C PHE A 122 15.37 0.47 9.74
N ASN A 123 16.02 0.95 10.79
CA ASN A 123 16.09 0.23 12.07
C ASN A 123 14.90 0.53 12.99
N ARG A 124 14.33 1.74 12.88
CA ARG A 124 13.20 2.24 13.67
C ARG A 124 12.28 3.11 12.81
N CYS A 125 11.03 3.28 13.23
CA CYS A 125 10.06 4.12 12.55
C CYS A 125 9.28 4.95 13.57
N ASN A 126 9.52 6.26 13.57
CA ASN A 126 8.93 7.18 14.53
C ASN A 126 7.86 8.09 13.92
N SER A 127 7.80 8.25 12.60
CA SER A 127 6.69 8.93 11.93
C SER A 127 6.43 8.37 10.54
N ILE A 128 5.20 8.51 10.05
CA ILE A 128 4.73 7.91 8.80
C ILE A 128 3.86 8.89 8.04
N ARG A 129 4.05 9.00 6.72
CA ARG A 129 3.11 9.68 5.83
C ARG A 129 2.54 8.69 4.84
N VAL A 130 1.21 8.54 4.83
CA VAL A 130 0.50 7.74 3.84
C VAL A 130 -0.06 8.71 2.80
N GLU A 131 0.52 8.73 1.61
CA GLU A 131 -0.01 9.54 0.51
C GLU A 131 -1.23 8.87 -0.12
N ASN A 132 -1.15 7.55 -0.30
CA ASN A 132 -2.17 6.77 -0.99
C ASN A 132 -2.21 5.30 -0.54
N GLY A 133 -3.41 4.75 -0.59
CA GLY A 133 -3.70 3.37 -0.20
C GLY A 133 -4.00 3.20 1.28
N ASN A 134 -4.53 2.03 1.60
CA ASN A 134 -4.77 1.55 2.95
C ASN A 134 -3.69 0.52 3.30
N TRP A 135 -3.08 0.64 4.47
CA TRP A 135 -1.92 -0.16 4.86
C TRP A 135 -2.15 -0.86 6.20
N ILE A 136 -1.77 -2.13 6.28
CA ILE A 136 -1.53 -2.80 7.56
C ILE A 136 -0.04 -2.88 7.78
N LEU A 137 0.41 -2.28 8.86
CA LEU A 137 1.79 -2.37 9.33
C LEU A 137 1.89 -3.41 10.43
N TYR A 138 3.06 -4.05 10.51
CA TYR A 138 3.34 -5.10 11.45
C TYR A 138 4.65 -4.79 12.18
N GLU A 139 4.63 -5.02 13.48
CA GLU A 139 5.77 -4.83 14.37
C GLU A 139 6.97 -5.71 14.01
N GLN A 140 6.72 -6.93 13.54
CA GLN A 140 7.75 -7.93 13.22
C GLN A 140 7.79 -8.26 11.73
N PRO A 141 8.90 -8.82 11.23
CA PRO A 141 8.97 -9.35 9.87
C PRO A 141 7.94 -10.46 9.65
N SER A 142 7.68 -10.77 8.38
CA SER A 142 6.74 -11.82 7.94
C SER A 142 5.30 -11.62 8.44
N TYR A 143 4.88 -10.36 8.62
CA TYR A 143 3.51 -9.98 8.97
C TYR A 143 3.08 -10.49 10.35
N ARG A 144 3.96 -10.32 11.35
CA ARG A 144 3.78 -10.81 12.73
C ARG A 144 3.82 -9.66 13.74
N GLY A 145 3.47 -9.97 14.98
CA GLY A 145 3.45 -9.01 16.08
C GLY A 145 2.23 -8.08 16.04
N HIS A 146 2.33 -6.94 16.71
CA HIS A 146 1.27 -5.95 16.72
C HIS A 146 0.97 -5.41 15.31
N GLN A 147 -0.32 -5.21 15.02
CA GLN A 147 -0.83 -4.80 13.71
C GLN A 147 -1.41 -3.39 13.82
N TYR A 148 -1.17 -2.56 12.81
CA TYR A 148 -1.61 -1.17 12.79
C TYR A 148 -2.24 -0.83 11.45
N TYR A 149 -3.51 -0.43 11.46
CA TYR A 149 -4.20 0.02 10.26
C TYR A 149 -4.02 1.52 10.06
N LEU A 150 -3.39 1.90 8.95
CA LEU A 150 -3.19 3.28 8.53
C LEU A 150 -3.88 3.51 7.17
N TRP A 151 -4.52 4.67 7.06
CA TRP A 151 -5.05 5.21 5.81
C TRP A 151 -4.34 6.52 5.47
N LYS A 152 -4.68 7.11 4.33
CA LYS A 152 -4.15 8.39 3.87
C LYS A 152 -4.10 9.42 4.99
N GLY A 153 -2.94 10.03 5.21
CA GLY A 153 -2.74 11.01 6.26
C GLY A 153 -1.31 11.09 6.78
N GLU A 154 -1.14 11.99 7.74
CA GLU A 154 0.13 12.28 8.39
C GLU A 154 0.12 11.79 9.84
N TYR A 155 1.13 11.01 10.19
CA TYR A 155 1.29 10.44 11.51
C TYR A 155 2.65 10.87 12.10
N PRO A 156 2.71 12.02 12.79
CA PRO A 156 3.97 12.64 13.23
C PRO A 156 4.72 11.88 14.34
N ASP A 157 4.06 10.93 15.02
CA ASP A 157 4.64 10.10 16.07
C ASP A 157 3.92 8.75 16.12
N PHE A 158 4.55 7.71 16.70
CA PHE A 158 3.97 6.37 16.71
C PHE A 158 2.68 6.22 17.52
N GLN A 159 2.39 7.14 18.44
CA GLN A 159 1.14 7.11 19.20
C GLN A 159 -0.06 7.44 18.31
N ARG A 160 0.16 8.13 17.18
CA ARG A 160 -0.89 8.50 16.22
C ARG A 160 -1.49 7.31 15.46
N TRP A 161 -0.75 6.22 15.31
CA TRP A 161 -1.29 4.94 14.82
C TRP A 161 -1.52 3.92 15.94
N MET A 162 -1.53 4.37 17.20
CA MET A 162 -1.65 3.52 18.40
C MET A 162 -0.51 2.50 18.53
N GLY A 163 0.70 2.87 18.08
CA GLY A 163 1.92 2.10 18.24
C GLY A 163 2.31 1.94 19.70
N PHE A 164 2.71 0.73 20.10
CA PHE A 164 3.30 0.47 21.42
C PHE A 164 4.79 0.84 21.48
N ASN A 165 5.45 0.87 20.33
CA ASN A 165 6.87 1.17 20.14
C ASN A 165 7.10 1.69 18.71
N ASP A 166 8.36 1.94 18.36
CA ASP A 166 8.82 2.42 17.05
C ASP A 166 9.29 1.28 16.12
N TYR A 167 8.94 0.02 16.42
CA TYR A 167 9.25 -1.12 15.56
C TYR A 167 8.15 -1.32 14.54
N ILE A 168 8.45 -1.04 13.28
CA ILE A 168 7.69 -1.48 12.11
C ILE A 168 8.65 -2.28 11.23
N LYS A 169 8.29 -3.51 10.87
CA LYS A 169 9.18 -4.44 10.18
C LYS A 169 8.54 -5.15 9.00
N SER A 170 7.24 -5.06 8.80
CA SER A 170 6.61 -5.46 7.54
C SER A 170 5.32 -4.68 7.30
N CYS A 171 4.90 -4.61 6.03
CA CYS A 171 3.69 -3.90 5.64
C CYS A 171 2.95 -4.62 4.50
N ARG A 172 1.62 -4.50 4.51
CA ARG A 172 0.75 -4.92 3.41
C ARG A 172 -0.15 -3.77 3.00
N PHE A 173 -0.47 -3.70 1.72
CA PHE A 173 -1.57 -2.85 1.30
C PHE A 173 -2.88 -3.64 1.39
N ILE A 174 -3.99 -2.93 1.50
CA ILE A 174 -5.32 -3.50 1.55
C ILE A 174 -5.99 -3.12 0.23
N PRO A 175 -6.35 -4.10 -0.62
CA PRO A 175 -7.07 -3.82 -1.85
C PRO A 175 -8.35 -3.05 -1.58
N ASN A 176 -8.68 -2.11 -2.46
CA ASN A 176 -9.98 -1.47 -2.41
C ASN A 176 -11.08 -2.49 -2.66
N HIS A 177 -12.03 -2.55 -1.74
CA HIS A 177 -13.16 -3.46 -1.80
C HIS A 177 -14.46 -2.68 -1.96
N HIS A 178 -15.20 -3.00 -3.02
CA HIS A 178 -16.48 -2.38 -3.37
C HIS A 178 -17.68 -3.34 -3.20
N GLY A 179 -17.56 -4.32 -2.30
CA GLY A 179 -18.63 -5.27 -1.99
C GLY A 179 -19.53 -4.81 -0.84
N GLN A 180 -20.30 -5.76 -0.31
CA GLN A 180 -21.31 -5.49 0.71
C GLN A 180 -20.74 -5.43 2.13
N TYR A 181 -19.52 -5.96 2.34
CA TYR A 181 -18.91 -6.21 3.66
C TYR A 181 -19.81 -7.08 4.53
N LYS A 182 -19.35 -8.30 4.83
CA LYS A 182 -20.19 -9.24 5.56
C LYS A 182 -19.36 -10.15 6.44
N MET A 183 -19.64 -10.11 7.73
CA MET A 183 -18.94 -10.89 8.74
C MET A 183 -19.93 -11.49 9.74
N ARG A 184 -19.69 -12.73 10.16
CA ARG A 184 -20.37 -13.38 11.27
C ARG A 184 -19.42 -13.56 12.43
N ILE A 185 -19.86 -13.22 13.63
CA ILE A 185 -19.13 -13.44 14.88
C ILE A 185 -19.88 -14.44 15.75
N TYR A 186 -19.13 -15.19 16.55
CA TYR A 186 -19.66 -16.29 17.34
C TYR A 186 -19.15 -16.23 18.78
N GLU A 187 -20.04 -16.57 19.71
CA GLU A 187 -19.77 -16.64 21.15
C GLU A 187 -18.71 -17.71 21.48
N ARG A 188 -18.68 -18.83 20.74
CA ARG A 188 -17.76 -19.94 21.03
C ARG A 188 -16.84 -20.22 19.84
N GLY A 189 -15.81 -21.02 20.10
CA GLY A 189 -14.92 -21.53 19.05
C GLY A 189 -15.68 -22.38 18.04
N ASP A 190 -15.06 -22.63 16.90
CA ASP A 190 -15.57 -23.51 15.85
C ASP A 190 -17.00 -23.17 15.38
N PHE A 191 -17.32 -21.87 15.33
CA PHE A 191 -18.61 -21.33 14.88
C PHE A 191 -19.82 -21.77 15.72
N GLN A 192 -19.61 -22.05 17.01
CA GLN A 192 -20.64 -22.49 17.93
C GLN A 192 -21.21 -21.33 18.79
N GLY A 193 -22.30 -21.62 19.49
CA GLY A 193 -22.97 -20.67 20.40
C GLY A 193 -23.79 -19.61 19.66
N LYS A 194 -24.07 -18.49 20.31
CA LYS A 194 -24.79 -17.38 19.68
C LYS A 194 -23.99 -16.84 18.50
N MET A 195 -24.68 -16.58 17.38
CA MET A 195 -24.13 -15.98 16.17
C MET A 195 -24.79 -14.64 15.90
N MET A 196 -24.03 -13.67 15.39
CA MET A 196 -24.57 -12.44 14.84
C MET A 196 -23.81 -12.02 13.58
N GLU A 197 -24.55 -11.54 12.60
CA GLU A 197 -24.03 -11.06 11.32
C GLU A 197 -23.95 -9.52 11.32
N PHE A 198 -22.88 -8.99 10.75
CA PHE A 198 -22.61 -7.57 10.65
C PHE A 198 -22.21 -7.17 9.22
N SER A 199 -22.76 -6.04 8.80
CA SER A 199 -22.45 -5.34 7.54
C SER A 199 -21.84 -3.95 7.74
N ASP A 200 -21.79 -3.48 8.99
CA ASP A 200 -21.42 -2.13 9.36
C ASP A 200 -20.46 -2.12 10.54
N ASP A 201 -19.86 -0.95 10.78
CA ASP A 201 -18.95 -0.74 11.88
C ASP A 201 -19.68 -0.87 13.23
N CYS A 202 -18.96 -1.35 14.24
CA CYS A 202 -19.48 -1.61 15.57
C CYS A 202 -18.52 -1.00 16.61
N PRO A 203 -18.82 0.19 17.16
CA PRO A 203 -17.97 0.84 18.15
C PRO A 203 -18.02 0.19 19.53
N ASN A 204 -19.05 -0.62 19.82
CA ASN A 204 -19.15 -1.39 21.05
C ASN A 204 -19.85 -2.72 20.79
N THR A 205 -19.07 -3.81 20.84
CA THR A 205 -19.58 -5.17 20.62
C THR A 205 -20.55 -5.62 21.70
N TYR A 206 -20.37 -5.19 22.94
CA TYR A 206 -21.23 -5.60 24.05
C TYR A 206 -22.66 -5.07 23.87
N ASP A 207 -22.83 -3.85 23.39
CA ASP A 207 -24.15 -3.24 23.20
C ASP A 207 -24.96 -3.95 22.10
N ARG A 208 -24.28 -4.49 21.07
CA ARG A 208 -24.91 -5.13 19.91
C ARG A 208 -25.04 -6.65 20.07
N PHE A 209 -23.99 -7.31 20.54
CA PHE A 209 -23.90 -8.76 20.61
C PHE A 209 -24.23 -9.33 22.01
N SER A 210 -24.13 -8.49 23.06
CA SER A 210 -24.30 -8.84 24.48
C SER A 210 -23.23 -9.76 25.07
N PHE A 211 -22.16 -10.03 24.32
CA PHE A 211 -20.98 -10.76 24.78
C PHE A 211 -19.76 -9.87 24.68
N ARG A 212 -18.83 -10.04 25.64
CA ARG A 212 -17.54 -9.31 25.65
C ARG A 212 -16.47 -10.00 24.81
N ASP A 213 -16.61 -11.31 24.62
CA ASP A 213 -15.64 -12.16 23.97
C ASP A 213 -16.21 -12.72 22.66
N ILE A 214 -15.39 -12.72 21.62
CA ILE A 214 -15.67 -13.30 20.30
C ILE A 214 -14.62 -14.40 20.08
N HIS A 215 -15.08 -15.64 20.05
CA HIS A 215 -14.18 -16.79 20.00
C HIS A 215 -13.92 -17.30 18.59
N SER A 216 -14.86 -17.12 17.66
CA SER A 216 -14.66 -17.45 16.25
C SER A 216 -15.42 -16.47 15.35
N CYS A 217 -14.99 -16.34 14.09
CA CYS A 217 -15.65 -15.50 13.11
C CYS A 217 -15.48 -15.99 11.67
N ASN A 218 -16.44 -15.69 10.82
CA ASN A 218 -16.38 -15.94 9.39
C ASN A 218 -16.56 -14.62 8.65
N VAL A 219 -15.52 -14.20 7.93
CA VAL A 219 -15.57 -13.04 7.05
C VAL A 219 -15.93 -13.53 5.67
N SER A 220 -17.22 -13.39 5.31
CA SER A 220 -17.70 -13.78 3.99
C SER A 220 -17.39 -12.75 2.91
N ASP A 221 -17.30 -11.45 3.27
CA ASP A 221 -16.99 -10.40 2.30
C ASP A 221 -16.29 -9.20 2.96
N GLY A 222 -15.39 -8.59 2.20
CA GLY A 222 -14.62 -7.41 2.59
C GLY A 222 -13.52 -7.65 3.61
N HIS A 223 -12.91 -6.54 4.01
CA HIS A 223 -11.79 -6.48 4.94
C HIS A 223 -12.23 -5.81 6.23
N TRP A 224 -11.79 -6.34 7.38
CA TRP A 224 -12.25 -5.88 8.69
C TRP A 224 -11.08 -5.67 9.64
N MET A 225 -11.21 -4.69 10.54
CA MET A 225 -10.32 -4.52 11.69
C MET A 225 -11.08 -4.81 12.98
N PHE A 226 -10.57 -5.74 13.78
CA PHE A 226 -10.95 -5.93 15.17
C PHE A 226 -10.09 -5.07 16.08
N TYR A 227 -10.68 -4.64 17.18
CA TYR A 227 -10.06 -3.85 18.24
C TYR A 227 -10.37 -4.48 19.59
N GLU A 228 -9.35 -4.64 20.43
CA GLU A 228 -9.46 -5.23 21.76
C GLU A 228 -10.38 -4.41 22.69
N GLU A 229 -10.44 -3.09 22.49
CA GLU A 229 -11.27 -2.18 23.28
C GLU A 229 -12.42 -1.56 22.46
N PRO A 230 -13.47 -1.07 23.13
CA PRO A 230 -14.50 -0.25 22.49
C PRO A 230 -13.93 1.02 21.85
N ASN A 231 -14.69 1.61 20.92
CA ASN A 231 -14.36 2.84 20.21
C ASN A 231 -13.06 2.79 19.40
N TYR A 232 -12.77 1.63 18.81
CA TYR A 232 -11.65 1.38 17.90
C TYR A 232 -10.27 1.61 18.56
N ARG A 233 -10.09 1.09 19.79
CA ARG A 233 -8.89 1.26 20.60
C ARG A 233 -8.24 -0.07 20.99
N GLY A 234 -7.04 0.03 21.56
CA GLY A 234 -6.25 -1.13 21.99
C GLY A 234 -5.61 -1.85 20.81
N ARG A 235 -5.29 -3.13 21.00
CA ARG A 235 -4.67 -3.96 19.96
C ARG A 235 -5.61 -4.13 18.78
N GLN A 236 -5.03 -4.08 17.58
CA GLN A 236 -5.76 -4.19 16.33
C GLN A 236 -5.46 -5.53 15.66
N TYR A 237 -6.46 -6.11 14.99
CA TYR A 237 -6.32 -7.36 14.26
C TYR A 237 -6.97 -7.22 12.89
N TYR A 238 -6.22 -7.54 11.83
CA TYR A 238 -6.68 -7.48 10.46
C TYR A 238 -7.26 -8.82 10.02
N LEU A 239 -8.52 -8.78 9.56
CA LEU A 239 -9.24 -9.94 9.06
C LEU A 239 -9.50 -9.79 7.56
N ARG A 240 -9.13 -10.84 6.84
CA ARG A 240 -9.39 -11.03 5.41
C ARG A 240 -10.60 -11.95 5.25
N PRO A 241 -11.22 -12.02 4.06
CA PRO A 241 -12.22 -13.04 3.77
C PRO A 241 -11.70 -14.45 4.12
N GLY A 242 -12.47 -15.19 4.90
CA GLY A 242 -12.07 -16.49 5.41
C GLY A 242 -12.72 -16.90 6.73
N GLU A 243 -12.44 -18.14 7.11
CA GLU A 243 -12.89 -18.80 8.33
C GLU A 243 -11.82 -18.70 9.43
N TYR A 244 -12.22 -18.22 10.61
CA TYR A 244 -11.37 -18.13 11.79
C TYR A 244 -12.05 -18.89 12.94
N ARG A 245 -11.56 -20.08 13.25
CA ARG A 245 -12.21 -21.00 14.21
C ARG A 245 -11.90 -20.68 15.66
N ARG A 246 -10.85 -19.91 15.90
CA ARG A 246 -10.41 -19.47 17.22
C ARG A 246 -9.74 -18.10 17.16
N PHE A 247 -9.71 -17.38 18.27
CA PHE A 247 -9.14 -16.03 18.32
C PHE A 247 -7.65 -15.93 17.99
N SER A 248 -6.89 -17.01 18.17
CA SER A 248 -5.49 -17.06 17.75
C SER A 248 -5.32 -17.02 16.23
N ASP A 249 -6.34 -17.37 15.45
CA ASP A 249 -6.26 -17.41 13.98
C ASP A 249 -6.15 -16.00 13.38
N TRP A 250 -6.65 -14.96 14.06
CA TRP A 250 -6.43 -13.55 13.69
C TRP A 250 -5.27 -12.89 14.46
N GLY A 251 -4.50 -13.68 15.23
CA GLY A 251 -3.32 -13.22 15.95
C GLY A 251 -3.60 -12.59 17.32
N ALA A 252 -4.80 -12.76 17.89
CA ALA A 252 -5.09 -12.33 19.25
C ALA A 252 -4.61 -13.34 20.30
N SER A 253 -4.23 -12.84 21.48
CA SER A 253 -3.88 -13.64 22.65
C SER A 253 -5.07 -13.91 23.56
N THR A 254 -6.17 -13.16 23.40
CA THR A 254 -7.42 -13.32 24.13
C THR A 254 -8.60 -13.23 23.15
N ALA A 255 -9.79 -13.68 23.56
CA ALA A 255 -11.01 -13.59 22.76
C ALA A 255 -11.68 -12.20 22.84
N ARG A 256 -11.11 -11.26 23.58
CA ARG A 256 -11.74 -9.97 23.85
C ARG A 256 -11.69 -9.08 22.62
N ILE A 257 -12.86 -8.76 22.06
CA ILE A 257 -13.01 -7.82 20.96
C ILE A 257 -14.07 -6.81 21.36
N GLY A 258 -13.65 -5.57 21.65
CA GLY A 258 -14.52 -4.50 22.12
C GLY A 258 -15.17 -3.69 20.99
N SER A 259 -14.55 -3.65 19.81
CA SER A 259 -15.11 -2.99 18.62
C SER A 259 -14.52 -3.55 17.32
N PHE A 260 -15.18 -3.27 16.21
CA PHE A 260 -14.65 -3.58 14.88
C PHE A 260 -15.19 -2.64 13.81
N ARG A 261 -14.45 -2.48 12.71
CA ARG A 261 -14.87 -1.65 11.58
C ARG A 261 -14.45 -2.23 10.25
N ARG A 262 -15.16 -1.85 9.21
CA ARG A 262 -14.82 -2.13 7.82
C ARG A 262 -13.58 -1.37 7.42
N VAL A 263 -12.67 -2.05 6.74
CA VAL A 263 -11.55 -1.43 6.07
C VAL A 263 -12.00 -1.01 4.69
N HIS A 264 -12.38 0.25 4.55
CA HIS A 264 -12.75 0.86 3.29
C HIS A 264 -11.87 2.08 3.04
N HIS A 265 -11.84 2.54 1.78
CA HIS A 265 -11.10 3.74 1.42
C HIS A 265 -11.74 4.95 2.11
N MET A 266 -11.11 5.44 3.18
CA MET A 266 -11.50 6.66 3.84
C MET A 266 -10.88 7.82 3.05
N PHE A 267 -11.72 8.61 2.38
CA PHE A 267 -11.35 9.80 1.63
C PHE A 267 -11.27 11.02 2.54
#